data_AF-A0A917FUG7-F1
#
_entry.id   AF-A0A917FUG7-F1
#
_cell.length_a   1.000
_cell.length_b   1.000
_cell.length_c   1.000
_cell.angle_alpha   90.00
_cell.angle_beta   90.00
_cell.angle_gamma   90.00
#
_symmetry.space_group_name_H-M   'P 1'
#
loop_
_entity.id
_entity.type
_entity.pdbx_description
1 polymer ?
#
loop_
_entity_poly.entity_id
_entity_poly.type
_entity_poly.pdbx_seq_one_letter_code
_entity_poly.pdbx_strand_id
1 'polypeptide(L)' 'MPGSDRDAHGCMASAGYSWCPRTVQCERPWELAEEHGFDITEEAYQAFCQQGD' A
#
# COMPACT_ATOMS: atom_id res chain seq x y z
N MET A 1 -4.10 -25.31 5.03
CA MET A 1 -3.41 -24.47 4.03
C MET A 1 -4.00 -23.07 4.13
N PRO A 2 -3.36 -22.10 4.81
CA PRO A 2 -3.81 -20.71 4.76
C PRO A 2 -2.69 -19.82 4.19
N GLY A 3 -2.95 -19.03 3.16
CA GLY A 3 -3.22 -17.61 3.39
C GLY A 3 -2.11 -16.76 2.75
N SER A 4 -1.94 -16.89 1.43
CA SER A 4 -0.86 -16.22 0.67
C SER A 4 -1.31 -14.92 0.00
N ASP A 5 -2.40 -14.30 0.46
CA ASP A 5 -2.76 -12.93 0.04
C ASP A 5 -2.01 -11.87 0.83
N ARG A 6 -1.02 -12.29 1.63
CA ARG A 6 -0.09 -11.39 2.29
C ARG A 6 1.08 -11.12 1.38
N ASP A 7 1.28 -9.85 1.03
CA ASP A 7 2.51 -9.37 0.39
C ASP A 7 3.75 -9.73 1.21
N ALA A 8 4.93 -9.54 0.62
CA ALA A 8 6.22 -9.84 1.26
C ALA A 8 6.39 -9.21 2.68
N HIS A 9 5.62 -8.17 2.97
CA HIS A 9 5.60 -7.46 4.26
C HIS A 9 4.46 -7.88 5.20
N GLY A 10 3.60 -8.81 4.82
CA GLY A 10 2.48 -9.28 5.63
C GLY A 10 1.16 -8.53 5.42
N CYS A 11 1.10 -7.58 4.48
CA CYS A 11 -0.13 -6.83 4.18
C CYS A 11 -1.10 -7.64 3.32
N MET A 12 -2.39 -7.65 3.68
CA MET A 12 -3.41 -8.37 2.94
C MET A 12 -3.87 -7.59 1.71
N ALA A 13 -3.25 -7.86 0.56
CA ALA A 13 -3.66 -7.30 -0.73
C ALA A 13 -5.10 -7.69 -1.09
N SER A 14 -5.59 -8.84 -0.63
CA SER A 14 -6.99 -9.26 -0.83
C SER A 14 -8.01 -8.39 -0.10
N ALA A 15 -7.63 -7.76 1.01
CA ALA A 15 -8.41 -6.73 1.67
C ALA A 15 -8.11 -5.31 1.11
N GLY A 16 -7.25 -5.25 0.08
CA GLY A 16 -6.66 -4.09 -0.55
C GLY A 16 -5.86 -3.20 0.40
N TYR A 17 -5.17 -3.84 1.34
CA TYR A 17 -4.06 -3.19 2.03
C TYR A 17 -2.79 -3.37 1.22
N SER A 18 -2.03 -2.28 1.05
CA SER A 18 -0.72 -2.29 0.42
C SER A 18 0.34 -1.89 1.45
N TRP A 19 1.55 -2.43 1.31
CA TRP A 19 2.64 -2.07 2.22
C TRP A 19 3.29 -0.75 1.79
N CYS A 20 3.44 0.16 2.75
CA CYS A 20 4.16 1.41 2.54
C CYS A 20 5.43 1.44 3.40
N PRO A 21 6.65 1.31 2.83
CA PRO A 21 7.87 1.39 3.62
C PRO A 21 8.11 2.79 4.20
N ARG A 22 7.49 3.83 3.62
CA ARG A 22 7.50 5.20 4.17
C ARG A 22 6.86 5.30 5.56
N THR A 23 5.69 4.69 5.75
CA THR A 23 4.97 4.70 7.04
C THR A 23 5.20 3.42 7.84
N VAL A 24 5.93 2.46 7.25
CA VAL A 24 6.22 1.12 7.79
C VAL A 24 4.93 0.41 8.22
N GLN A 25 3.85 0.63 7.47
CA GLN A 25 2.50 0.16 7.78
C GLN A 25 1.75 -0.26 6.52
N CYS A 26 0.71 -1.07 6.73
CA CYS A 26 -0.20 -1.48 5.67
C CYS A 26 -1.27 -0.40 5.49
N GLU A 27 -1.11 0.42 4.46
CA GLU A 27 -2.03 1.53 4.14
C GLU A 27 -2.93 1.14 2.97
N ARG A 28 -4.15 1.68 2.91
CA ARG A 28 -5.06 1.44 1.79
C ARG A 28 -4.79 2.48 0.69
N PRO A 29 -4.42 2.07 -0.53
CA PRO A 29 -4.00 3.00 -1.58
C PRO A 29 -5.08 4.02 -1.94
N TRP A 30 -6.37 3.67 -1.85
CA TRP A 30 -7.46 4.61 -2.11
C TRP A 30 -7.69 5.62 -0.98
N GLU A 31 -7.58 5.22 0.30
CA GLU A 31 -7.68 6.18 1.41
C GLU A 31 -6.51 7.16 1.37
N LEU A 32 -5.31 6.65 1.12
CA LEU A 32 -4.11 7.47 1.01
C LEU A 32 -4.20 8.42 -0.20
N ALA A 33 -4.72 7.94 -1.34
CA ALA A 33 -4.94 8.74 -2.53
C ALA A 33 -5.99 9.85 -2.31
N GLU A 34 -7.08 9.57 -1.60
CA GLU A 34 -8.08 10.59 -1.24
C GLU A 34 -7.52 11.61 -0.25
N GLU A 35 -6.71 11.19 0.72
CA GLU A 35 -6.09 12.08 1.71
C GLU A 35 -5.01 12.99 1.11
N HIS A 36 -4.17 12.45 0.24
CA HIS A 36 -3.05 13.17 -0.36
C HIS A 36 -3.35 13.76 -1.75
N GLY A 37 -4.49 13.41 -2.36
CA GLY A 37 -4.92 13.92 -3.66
C GLY A 37 -4.11 13.40 -4.84
N PHE A 38 -3.68 12.13 -4.83
CA PHE A 38 -3.03 11.48 -5.96
C PHE A 38 -3.93 10.41 -6.60
N ASP A 39 -3.58 9.91 -7.78
CA ASP A 39 -4.37 8.90 -8.48
C ASP A 39 -4.45 7.58 -7.70
N ILE A 40 -5.63 6.93 -7.67
CA ILE A 40 -5.82 5.59 -7.07
C ILE A 40 -5.22 4.53 -8.01
N THR A 41 -3.91 4.59 -8.21
CA THR A 41 -3.13 3.66 -9.01
C THR A 41 -2.01 3.08 -8.18
N GLU A 42 -1.65 1.84 -8.50
CA GLU A 42 -0.54 1.17 -7.82
C GLU A 42 0.77 1.90 -8.08
N GLU A 43 0.96 2.52 -9.26
CA GLU A 43 2.16 3.31 -9.55
C GLU A 43 2.26 4.57 -8.68
N ALA A 44 1.16 5.32 -8.49
CA ALA A 44 1.19 6.54 -7.68
C ALA A 44 1.37 6.20 -6.19
N TYR A 45 0.70 5.15 -5.71
CA TYR A 45 0.90 4.64 -4.36
C TYR A 45 2.33 4.13 -4.14
N GLN A 46 2.86 3.31 -5.06
CA GLN A 46 4.24 2.85 -5.00
C GLN A 46 5.20 4.02 -5.07
N ALA A 47 4.99 5.03 -5.92
CA ALA A 47 5.84 6.22 -5.96
C ALA A 47 5.82 6.97 -4.62
N PHE A 48 4.65 7.13 -4.00
CA PHE A 48 4.53 7.75 -2.68
C PHE A 48 5.26 6.94 -1.59
N CYS A 49 5.11 5.63 -1.63
CA CYS A 49 5.61 4.70 -0.62
C CYS A 49 7.08 4.29 -0.81
N GLN A 50 7.58 4.21 -2.05
CA GLN A 50 8.97 3.91 -2.40
C GLN A 50 9.88 5.14 -2.31
N GLN A 51 9.34 6.36 -2.34
CA GLN A 51 10.11 7.56 -1.97
C GLN A 51 10.23 7.65 -0.44
N GLY A 52 11.03 6.75 0.14
CA GLY A 52 11.65 6.94 1.44
C GLY A 52 13.11 7.33 1.23
N ASP A 53 13.48 8.54 1.63
CA ASP A 53 14.87 8.95 1.86
C ASP A 53 15.34 8.41 3.22
#